data_AF-A0A401PQ04-F1
#
_entry.id   AF-A0A401PQ04-F1
#
_cell.length_a   1.000
_cell.length_b   1.000
_cell.length_c   1.000
_cell.angle_alpha   90.00
_cell.angle_beta   90.00
_cell.angle_gamma   90.00
#
_symmetry.space_group_name_H-M   'P 1'
#
loop_
_entity.id
_entity.type
_entity.pdbx_description
1 polymer ?
#
loop_
_entity_poly.entity_id
_entity_poly.type
_entity_poly.pdbx_seq_one_letter_code
_entity_poly.pdbx_strand_id
1 'polypeptide(L)' 'LIEKESDWTGPYYFIQGADPQFGLMKSWKVGDCDNGGDEWQEEIKLTEQAVQAINKLTLKPRFFVLCGDLIHAMPGNHCQ' A
#
# COMPACT_ATOMS: atom_id res chain seq x y z
N LEU A 1 11.71 -27.58 -5.06
CA LEU A 1 11.78 -27.39 -6.52
C LEU A 1 11.71 -25.90 -6.76
N ILE A 2 12.71 -25.30 -7.42
CA ILE A 2 12.62 -23.91 -7.83
C ILE A 2 11.62 -23.90 -8.99
N GLU A 3 10.43 -23.33 -8.77
CA GLU A 3 9.47 -23.12 -9.85
C GLU A 3 10.06 -22.13 -10.85
N LYS A 4 9.92 -22.42 -12.14
CA LYS A 4 10.31 -21.47 -13.18
C LYS A 4 9.24 -20.40 -13.28
N GLU A 5 9.65 -19.13 -13.24
CA GLU A 5 8.75 -18.05 -13.66
C GLU A 5 8.24 -18.34 -15.07
N SER A 6 6.94 -18.10 -15.31
CA SER A 6 6.13 -18.49 -16.49
C SER A 6 5.39 -19.82 -16.41
N ASP A 7 5.81 -20.79 -15.59
CA ASP A 7 5.19 -22.12 -15.50
C ASP A 7 4.63 -22.39 -14.09
N TRP A 8 3.32 -22.61 -13.97
CA TRP A 8 2.65 -22.88 -12.69
C TRP A 8 1.91 -24.21 -12.68
N THR A 9 2.30 -25.08 -11.75
CA THR A 9 1.68 -26.41 -11.55
C THR A 9 0.83 -26.50 -10.28
N GLY A 10 0.86 -25.47 -9.43
CA GLY A 10 0.08 -25.38 -8.19
C GLY A 10 -0.96 -24.25 -8.18
N PRO A 11 -1.67 -24.04 -7.06
CA PRO A 11 -2.61 -22.93 -6.90
C PRO A 11 -1.97 -21.59 -7.27
N TYR A 12 -2.62 -20.85 -8.16
CA TYR A 12 -2.15 -19.56 -8.64
C TYR A 12 -3.05 -18.47 -8.09
N TYR A 13 -2.46 -17.59 -7.29
CA TYR A 13 -3.10 -16.35 -6.90
C TYR A 13 -2.05 -15.27 -6.63
N PHE A 14 -2.51 -14.03 -6.72
CA PHE A 14 -1.76 -12.84 -6.36
C PHE A 14 -2.65 -11.97 -5.49
N ILE A 15 -2.04 -11.00 -4.82
CA ILE A 15 -2.78 -10.03 -4.02
C ILE A 15 -2.72 -8.70 -4.76
N GLN A 16 -3.87 -8.03 -4.83
CA GLN A 16 -3.97 -6.66 -5.29
C GLN A 16 -4.21 -5.75 -4.10
N GLY A 17 -3.31 -4.81 -3.89
CA GLY A 17 -3.47 -3.69 -2.97
C GLY A 17 -3.69 -2.42 -3.77
N ALA A 18 -4.31 -1.43 -3.13
CA ALA A 18 -4.51 -0.11 -3.71
C ALA A 18 -4.59 0.93 -2.58
N ASP A 19 -4.39 2.19 -2.95
CA ASP A 19 -4.68 3.35 -2.11
C ASP A 19 -4.01 3.37 -0.71
N PRO A 20 -2.68 3.16 -0.59
CA PRO A 20 -2.02 3.42 0.69
C PRO A 20 -2.18 4.88 1.15
N GLN A 21 -2.31 5.82 0.21
CA GLN A 21 -2.64 7.23 0.39
C GLN A 21 -1.88 7.91 1.54
N PHE A 22 -0.56 7.81 1.52
CA PHE A 22 0.30 8.34 2.58
C PHE A 22 0.08 9.86 2.74
N GLY A 23 -0.26 10.30 3.96
CA GLY A 23 -0.61 11.69 4.28
C GLY A 23 -2.12 11.97 4.36
N LEU A 24 -2.98 11.04 3.94
CA LEU A 24 -4.44 11.21 3.99
C LEU A 24 -4.98 11.28 5.41
N MET A 25 -4.47 10.45 6.32
CA MET A 25 -5.03 10.32 7.66
C MET A 25 -4.88 11.62 8.45
N LYS A 26 -3.79 12.37 8.23
CA LYS A 26 -3.58 13.69 8.81
C LYS A 26 -4.62 14.69 8.29
N SER A 27 -4.78 14.79 6.97
CA SER A 27 -5.79 15.65 6.32
C SER A 27 -7.20 15.33 6.84
N TRP A 28 -7.53 14.05 6.96
CA TRP A 28 -8.84 13.59 7.42
C TRP A 28 -9.09 13.85 8.91
N LYS A 29 -8.11 13.56 9.78
CA LYS A 29 -8.27 13.68 11.25
C LYS A 29 -8.27 15.11 11.74
N VAL A 30 -7.43 15.95 11.15
CA VAL A 30 -7.20 17.34 11.61
C VAL A 30 -7.98 18.34 10.77
N GLY A 31 -8.49 17.93 9.59
CA GLY A 31 -9.16 18.83 8.65
C GLY A 31 -8.21 19.83 8.00
N ASP A 32 -6.90 19.59 8.11
CA ASP A 32 -5.85 20.46 7.59
C ASP A 32 -5.17 19.75 6.43
N CYS A 33 -5.62 20.10 5.23
CA CYS A 33 -5.17 19.52 3.97
C CYS A 33 -4.23 20.47 3.20
N ASP A 34 -4.08 21.73 3.66
CA ASP A 34 -3.26 22.76 3.02
C ASP A 34 -1.88 22.92 3.66
N ASN A 35 -1.70 22.51 4.93
CA ASN A 35 -0.41 22.54 5.63
C ASN A 35 0.10 21.11 5.86
N GLY A 36 1.41 20.90 5.95
CA GLY A 36 1.99 19.54 6.11
C GLY A 36 1.88 18.69 4.84
N GLY A 37 1.93 17.36 5.00
CA GLY A 37 1.88 16.40 3.88
C GLY A 37 3.02 15.38 3.86
N ASP A 38 3.94 15.43 4.83
CA ASP A 38 5.00 14.45 5.05
C ASP A 38 4.76 13.59 6.32
N GLU A 39 3.65 13.80 7.03
CA GLU A 39 3.24 13.01 8.18
C GLU A 39 2.60 11.69 7.76
N TRP A 40 3.44 10.72 7.38
CA TRP A 40 3.02 9.42 6.86
C TRP A 40 3.10 8.27 7.86
N GLN A 41 3.39 8.56 9.13
CA GLN A 41 3.74 7.54 10.12
C GLN A 41 2.62 6.52 10.34
N GLU A 42 1.36 6.94 10.19
CA GLU A 42 0.22 6.05 10.37
C GLU A 42 0.04 5.12 9.17
N GLU A 43 0.06 5.65 7.95
CA GLU A 43 -0.06 4.89 6.71
C GLU A 43 1.14 3.95 6.49
N ILE A 44 2.35 4.39 6.86
CA ILE A 44 3.55 3.53 6.90
C ILE A 44 3.30 2.34 7.80
N LYS A 45 2.85 2.56 9.04
CA LYS A 45 2.59 1.49 10.00
C LYS A 45 1.51 0.52 9.50
N LEU A 46 0.45 1.03 8.88
CA LEU A 46 -0.61 0.19 8.30
C LEU A 46 -0.08 -0.64 7.12
N THR A 47 0.76 -0.05 6.26
CA THR A 47 1.37 -0.72 5.12
C THR A 47 2.35 -1.80 5.56
N GLU A 48 3.16 -1.54 6.58
CA GLU A 48 4.03 -2.53 7.22
C GLU A 48 3.22 -3.71 7.76
N GLN A 49 2.09 -3.44 8.43
CA GLN A 49 1.20 -4.48 8.93
C GLN A 49 0.59 -5.31 7.79
N ALA A 50 0.22 -4.69 6.67
CA ALA A 50 -0.26 -5.39 5.49
C ALA A 50 0.82 -6.33 4.91
N VAL A 51 2.06 -5.84 4.76
CA VAL A 51 3.19 -6.66 4.30
C VAL A 51 3.46 -7.81 5.27
N GLN A 52 3.44 -7.57 6.58
CA GLN A 52 3.61 -8.61 7.60
C GLN A 52 2.48 -9.66 7.54
N ALA A 53 1.24 -9.25 7.31
CA ALA A 53 0.11 -10.17 7.18
C ALA A 53 0.25 -11.05 5.93
N ILE A 54 0.61 -10.46 4.78
CA ILE A 54 0.91 -11.20 3.54
C ILE A 54 2.05 -12.20 3.78
N ASN A 55 3.09 -11.78 4.50
CA ASN A 55 4.22 -12.63 4.84
C ASN A 55 3.91 -13.74 5.86
N LYS A 56 2.74 -13.72 6.51
CA LYS A 56 2.29 -14.81 7.40
C LYS A 56 1.37 -15.82 6.73
N LEU A 57 0.92 -15.57 5.50
CA LEU A 57 0.08 -16.52 4.76
C LEU A 57 0.81 -17.85 4.56
N THR A 58 0.11 -18.96 4.87
CA THR A 58 0.61 -20.34 4.69
C THR A 58 0.88 -20.66 3.23
N LEU A 59 -0.05 -20.28 2.35
CA LEU A 59 0.19 -20.24 0.92
C LEU A 59 0.78 -18.87 0.59
N LYS A 60 1.80 -18.82 -0.28
CA LYS A 60 2.43 -17.56 -0.67
C LYS A 60 1.81 -17.06 -1.98
N PRO A 61 1.38 -15.79 -2.05
CA PRO A 61 0.99 -15.20 -3.33
C PRO A 61 2.21 -15.17 -4.24
N ARG A 62 1.98 -15.23 -5.55
CA ARG A 62 3.07 -15.16 -6.54
C ARG A 62 3.70 -13.78 -6.57
N PHE A 63 2.86 -12.76 -6.47
CA PHE A 63 3.28 -11.38 -6.32
C PHE A 63 2.18 -10.60 -5.60
N PHE A 64 2.57 -9.43 -5.15
CA PHE A 64 1.68 -8.39 -4.67
C PHE A 64 1.75 -7.23 -5.66
N VAL A 65 0.63 -6.88 -6.28
CA VAL A 65 0.52 -5.72 -7.15
C VAL A 65 -0.10 -4.58 -6.36
N LEU A 66 0.51 -3.40 -6.42
CA LEU A 66 0.01 -2.18 -5.80
C LEU A 66 -0.47 -1.24 -6.91
N CYS A 67 -1.77 -0.97 -6.96
CA CYS A 67 -2.43 -0.41 -8.14
C CYS A 67 -2.55 1.11 -8.20
N GLY A 68 -1.99 1.87 -7.24
CA GLY A 68 -1.96 3.33 -7.32
C GLY A 68 -2.24 4.02 -5.99
N ASP A 69 -2.42 5.34 -6.07
CA ASP A 69 -2.76 6.22 -4.94
C ASP A 69 -1.82 6.04 -3.74
N LEU A 70 -0.51 6.02 -4.03
CA LEU A 70 0.52 5.79 -3.02
C LEU A 70 0.58 6.90 -1.96
N ILE A 71 0.43 8.14 -2.40
CA ILE A 71 0.61 9.35 -1.59
C ILE A 71 -0.60 10.25 -1.82
N HIS A 72 -1.12 10.82 -0.74
CA HIS A 72 -2.18 11.81 -0.75
C HIS A 72 -1.56 13.22 -0.87
N ALA A 73 -1.29 13.63 -2.12
CA ALA A 73 -0.72 14.94 -2.56
C ALA A 73 0.71 15.26 -2.00
N MET A 74 1.62 15.97 -2.70
CA MET A 74 1.57 17.40 -3.08
C MET A 74 2.43 17.72 -4.33
N PRO A 75 1.97 18.62 -5.24
CA PRO A 75 2.59 19.96 -5.27
C PRO A 75 1.61 21.11 -5.55
N GLY A 76 1.56 22.11 -4.64
CA GLY A 76 0.90 23.42 -4.86
C GLY A 76 -0.26 23.80 -3.93
N ASN A 77 -0.10 23.67 -2.60
CA ASN A 77 -0.83 24.37 -1.52
C ASN A 77 -2.38 24.43 -1.50
N HIS A 78 -3.14 23.71 -2.33
CA HIS A 78 -4.60 23.78 -2.27
C HIS A 78 -5.26 22.40 -2.44
N CYS A 79 -6.10 22.05 -1.48
CA CYS A 79 -7.04 20.94 -1.59
C CYS A 79 -8.05 21.22 -2.72
N GLN A 80 -8.26 20.25 -3.63
CA GLN A 80 -9.37 20.28 -4.58
C GLN A 80 -10.67 19.83 -3.92
#